data_AF-A0A7S4VXQ5-F1
#
_entry.id   AF-A0A7S4VXQ5-F1
#
_cell.length_a   1.000
_cell.length_b   1.000
_cell.length_c   1.000
_cell.angle_alpha   90.00
_cell.angle_beta   90.00
_cell.angle_gamma   90.00
#
_symmetry.space_group_name_H-M   'P 1'
#
loop_
_entity.id
_entity.type
_entity.pdbx_description
1 polymer ?
#
loop_
_entity_poly.entity_id
_entity_poly.type
_entity_poly.pdbx_seq_one_letter_code
_entity_poly.pdbx_strand_id
1 'polypeptide(L)'
;GTIPTEIGILSSLSSLSLAENGLHGTIPTEIGKLSSLANLILNDNHLSDIIPSELGQLRFVFNSFFGSALDLSTNHLSGIIPTELGALTNHEATLNLSSNIFTG
;
A
#
# COMPACT_ATOMS: atom_id res chain seq x y z
N GLY A 1 15.29 7.24 0.40
CA GLY A 1 15.75 6.02 -0.31
C GLY A 1 14.55 5.35 -0.95
N THR A 2 14.73 4.21 -1.61
CA THR A 2 13.63 3.43 -2.19
C THR A 2 13.14 2.36 -1.21
N ILE A 3 11.94 1.83 -1.43
CA ILE A 3 11.47 0.63 -0.72
C ILE A 3 12.19 -0.59 -1.31
N PRO A 4 12.91 -1.39 -0.52
CA PRO A 4 13.60 -2.59 -1.00
C PRO A 4 12.60 -3.71 -1.36
N THR A 5 12.90 -4.48 -2.40
CA THR A 5 12.06 -5.62 -2.83
C THR A 5 12.09 -6.77 -1.82
N GLU A 6 13.14 -6.84 -1.00
CA GLU A 6 13.31 -7.81 0.07
C GLU A 6 12.22 -7.72 1.15
N ILE A 7 11.44 -6.63 1.20
CA ILE A 7 10.28 -6.52 2.10
C ILE A 7 9.31 -7.69 1.91
N GLY A 8 9.16 -8.22 0.69
CA GLY A 8 8.29 -9.34 0.38
C GLY A 8 8.68 -10.68 1.03
N ILE A 9 9.87 -10.77 1.66
CA ILE A 9 10.29 -11.94 2.43
C ILE A 9 9.60 -11.98 3.80
N LEU A 10 9.09 -10.85 4.29
CA LEU A 10 8.47 -10.72 5.61
C LEU A 10 7.01 -11.19 5.60
N SER A 11 6.75 -12.42 5.16
CA SER A 11 5.38 -12.97 4.97
C SER A 11 4.48 -12.91 6.20
N SER A 12 5.08 -12.92 7.40
CA SER A 12 4.38 -12.85 8.70
C SER A 12 4.18 -11.42 9.22
N LEU A 13 4.60 -10.40 8.46
CA LEU A 13 4.45 -9.00 8.86
C LEU A 13 2.96 -8.63 8.90
N SER A 14 2.51 -8.10 10.04
CA SER A 14 1.12 -7.71 10.26
C SER A 14 0.87 -6.22 10.05
N SER A 15 1.89 -5.39 10.21
CA SER A 15 1.78 -3.94 10.04
C SER A 15 3.10 -3.40 9.48
N LEU A 16 3.00 -2.60 8.42
CA LEU A 16 4.10 -1.87 7.83
C LEU A 16 3.73 -0.40 7.76
N SER A 17 4.41 0.42 8.56
CA SER A 17 4.33 1.88 8.45
C SER A 17 5.69 2.44 8.09
N LEU A 18 5.72 3.16 6.97
CA LEU A 18 6.87 3.91 6.47
C LEU A 18 6.48 5.38 6.19
N ALA A 19 5.45 5.88 6.86
CA ALA A 19 4.99 7.26 6.71
C ALA A 19 6.11 8.27 6.99
N GLU A 20 6.08 9.42 6.31
CA GLU A 20 6.93 10.58 6.62
C GLU A 20 8.45 10.31 6.52
N ASN A 21 8.89 9.46 5.59
CA ASN A 21 10.31 9.06 5.46
C ASN A 21 11.02 9.63 4.22
N GLY A 22 10.35 10.46 3.41
CA GLY A 22 10.92 10.98 2.17
C GLY A 22 11.35 9.88 1.19
N LEU A 23 10.71 8.72 1.24
CA LEU A 23 10.92 7.61 0.32
C LEU A 23 10.57 8.03 -1.10
N HIS A 24 11.28 7.52 -2.08
CA HIS A 24 11.08 7.85 -3.49
C HIS A 24 11.17 6.61 -4.37
N GLY A 25 10.91 6.76 -5.67
CA GLY A 25 10.82 5.65 -6.60
C GLY A 25 9.42 5.05 -6.60
N THR A 26 9.32 3.76 -6.90
CA THR A 26 8.03 3.05 -7.04
C THR A 26 7.71 2.21 -5.82
N ILE A 27 6.45 1.81 -5.71
CA ILE A 27 6.02 0.76 -4.78
C ILE A 27 6.42 -0.60 -5.40
N PRO A 28 7.24 -1.43 -4.73
CA PRO A 28 7.63 -2.73 -5.28
C PRO A 28 6.45 -3.71 -5.28
N THR A 29 6.34 -4.52 -6.34
CA THR A 29 5.26 -5.51 -6.50
C THR A 29 5.33 -6.59 -5.42
N GLU A 30 6.51 -6.80 -4.83
CA GLU A 30 6.76 -7.74 -3.73
C GLU A 30 5.95 -7.45 -2.47
N ILE A 31 5.43 -6.23 -2.28
CA ILE A 31 4.51 -5.94 -1.17
C ILE A 31 3.26 -6.83 -1.25
N GLY A 32 2.81 -7.22 -2.46
CA GLY A 32 1.68 -8.15 -2.62
C GLY A 32 1.91 -9.53 -1.99
N LYS A 33 3.17 -9.90 -1.67
CA LYS A 33 3.51 -11.17 -1.00
C LYS A 33 3.28 -11.14 0.51
N LEU A 34 2.99 -9.98 1.10
CA LEU A 34 2.77 -9.82 2.53
C LEU A 34 1.38 -10.31 2.95
N SER A 35 1.18 -11.63 2.90
CA SER A 35 -0.13 -12.28 3.08
C SER A 35 -0.76 -12.09 4.46
N SER A 36 0.03 -11.75 5.48
CA SER A 36 -0.44 -11.52 6.85
C SER A 36 -0.65 -10.04 7.18
N LEU A 37 -0.42 -9.14 6.22
CA LEU A 37 -0.47 -7.70 6.46
C LEU A 37 -1.91 -7.24 6.71
N ALA A 38 -2.09 -6.42 7.74
CA ALA A 38 -3.36 -5.78 8.09
C ALA A 38 -3.31 -4.26 7.82
N ASN A 39 -2.12 -3.66 7.90
CA ASN A 39 -1.93 -2.22 7.69
C ASN A 39 -0.72 -1.96 6.81
N LEU A 40 -0.92 -1.17 5.76
CA LEU A 40 0.13 -0.63 4.90
C LEU A 40 0.00 0.89 4.85
N ILE A 41 0.92 1.58 5.52
CA ILE A 41 0.90 3.03 5.69
C ILE A 41 2.16 3.60 5.04
N LEU A 42 1.99 4.23 3.87
CA LEU A 42 3.07 4.82 3.06
C LEU A 42 2.88 6.33 2.81
N ASN A 43 1.98 6.98 3.55
CA ASN A 43 1.66 8.39 3.34
C ASN A 43 2.85 9.33 3.59
N ASP A 44 2.74 10.55 3.08
CA ASP A 44 3.73 11.62 3.26
C ASP A 44 5.14 11.19 2.82
N ASN A 45 5.22 10.69 1.59
CA ASN A 45 6.47 10.32 0.93
C ASN A 45 6.53 10.94 -0.48
N HIS A 46 7.59 10.63 -1.21
CA HIS A 46 7.79 11.02 -2.61
C HIS A 46 7.68 9.81 -3.55
N LEU A 47 6.86 8.81 -3.21
CA LEU A 47 6.62 7.66 -4.07
C LEU A 47 5.92 8.12 -5.35
N SER A 48 6.23 7.47 -6.46
CA SER A 48 5.86 7.90 -7.81
C SER A 48 5.49 6.70 -8.68
N ASP A 49 5.05 6.97 -9.90
CA ASP A 49 4.58 5.97 -10.86
C ASP A 49 3.24 5.34 -10.43
N ILE A 50 2.86 4.20 -11.03
CA ILE A 50 1.59 3.53 -10.80
C ILE A 50 1.53 2.78 -9.47
N ILE A 51 0.30 2.54 -8.99
CA ILE A 51 0.06 1.53 -7.95
C ILE A 51 0.18 0.13 -8.57
N PRO A 52 1.00 -0.78 -8.02
CA PRO A 52 1.03 -2.17 -8.46
C PRO A 52 -0.32 -2.88 -8.23
N SER A 53 -0.82 -3.59 -9.25
CA SER A 53 -2.02 -4.42 -9.14
C SER A 53 -1.91 -5.51 -8.07
N GLU A 54 -0.67 -5.93 -7.78
CA GLU A 54 -0.31 -6.90 -6.75
C GLU A 54 -0.72 -6.46 -5.34
N LEU A 55 -0.91 -5.17 -5.10
CA LEU A 55 -1.47 -4.71 -3.83
C LEU A 55 -2.89 -5.26 -3.60
N GLY A 56 -3.66 -5.55 -4.66
CA GLY A 56 -4.97 -6.20 -4.54
C GLY A 56 -4.90 -7.67 -4.06
N GLN A 57 -3.71 -8.28 -4.04
CA GLN A 57 -3.50 -9.63 -3.50
C GLN A 57 -3.41 -9.63 -1.96
N LEU A 58 -3.21 -8.45 -1.36
CA LEU A 58 -3.21 -8.31 0.09
C LEU A 58 -4.57 -8.72 0.64
N ARG A 59 -4.55 -9.70 1.54
CA ARG A 59 -5.74 -10.10 2.28
C ARG A 59 -5.61 -9.43 3.63
N PHE A 60 -6.07 -8.19 3.74
CA PHE A 60 -6.04 -7.49 5.02
C PHE A 60 -6.79 -8.31 6.07
N VAL A 61 -6.01 -8.91 6.97
CA VAL A 61 -6.56 -9.78 8.00
C VAL A 61 -6.98 -8.89 9.16
N PHE A 62 -8.26 -8.93 9.52
CA PHE A 62 -8.81 -8.18 10.64
C PHE A 62 -8.19 -8.64 11.96
N ASN A 63 -7.11 -7.98 12.38
CA ASN A 63 -6.36 -8.35 13.58
C ASN A 63 -6.14 -7.17 14.54
N SER A 64 -6.66 -5.98 14.25
CA SER A 64 -6.34 -4.77 15.00
C SER A 64 -7.58 -4.00 15.44
N PHE A 65 -7.53 -3.48 16.66
CA PHE A 65 -8.55 -2.62 17.28
C PHE A 65 -8.84 -1.33 16.47
N PHE A 66 -7.96 -1.01 15.51
CA PHE A 66 -8.00 0.19 14.67
C PHE A 66 -8.45 -0.05 13.22
N GLY A 67 -8.90 -1.26 12.88
CA GLY A 67 -9.27 -1.62 11.50
C GLY A 67 -8.06 -1.96 10.62
N SER A 68 -8.33 -2.21 9.34
CA SER A 68 -7.30 -2.43 8.32
C SER A 68 -7.20 -1.20 7.43
N ALA A 69 -6.00 -0.77 7.05
CA ALA A 69 -5.81 0.43 6.27
C ALA A 69 -4.74 0.27 5.17
N LEU A 70 -5.06 0.77 3.99
CA LEU A 70 -4.12 1.10 2.92
C LEU A 70 -4.09 2.61 2.76
N ASP A 71 -3.03 3.24 3.27
CA ASP A 71 -2.83 4.69 3.13
C ASP A 71 -1.63 4.97 2.22
N LEU A 72 -1.91 5.48 1.03
CA LEU A 72 -0.93 5.92 0.04
C LEU A 72 -0.99 7.44 -0.17
N SER A 73 -1.66 8.17 0.72
CA SER A 73 -1.92 9.60 0.54
C SER A 73 -0.65 10.45 0.57
N THR A 74 -0.72 11.66 0.01
CA THR A 74 0.40 12.60 -0.02
C THR A 74 1.67 11.98 -0.61
N ASN A 75 1.55 11.58 -1.88
CA ASN A 75 2.65 11.06 -2.70
C ASN A 75 2.54 11.64 -4.13
N HIS A 76 3.38 11.17 -5.04
CA HIS A 76 3.38 11.51 -6.46
C HIS A 76 2.91 10.34 -7.34
N LEU A 77 2.07 9.45 -6.79
CA LEU A 77 1.55 8.29 -7.54
C LEU A 77 0.62 8.77 -8.65
N SER A 78 0.69 8.11 -9.80
CA SER A 78 0.03 8.51 -11.04
C SER A 78 -0.59 7.33 -11.78
N GLY A 79 -1.17 7.59 -12.96
CA GLY A 79 -1.84 6.56 -13.75
C GLY A 79 -3.20 6.18 -13.20
N ILE A 80 -3.68 4.99 -13.60
CA ILE A 80 -5.01 4.49 -13.27
C ILE A 80 -4.96 3.71 -11.95
N ILE A 81 -5.99 3.87 -11.13
CA ILE A 81 -6.17 3.06 -9.91
C ILE A 81 -6.48 1.61 -10.33
N PRO A 82 -5.65 0.62 -9.96
CA PRO A 82 -5.89 -0.77 -10.33
C PRO A 82 -7.23 -1.28 -9.80
N THR A 83 -8.03 -1.92 -10.66
CA THR A 83 -9.33 -2.48 -10.26
C THR A 83 -9.19 -3.59 -9.22
N GLU A 84 -8.03 -4.22 -9.15
CA GLU A 84 -7.63 -5.22 -8.16
C GLU A 84 -7.68 -4.67 -6.74
N LEU A 85 -7.51 -3.35 -6.53
CA LEU A 85 -7.70 -2.73 -5.20
C LEU A 85 -9.14 -2.87 -4.71
N GLY A 86 -10.12 -3.07 -5.60
CA GLY A 86 -11.48 -3.41 -5.23
C GLY A 86 -11.60 -4.75 -4.49
N ALA A 87 -10.62 -5.65 -4.61
CA ALA A 87 -10.61 -6.89 -3.83
C ALA A 87 -10.36 -6.64 -2.33
N LEU A 88 -9.74 -5.50 -1.98
CA LEU A 88 -9.44 -5.10 -0.61
C LEU A 88 -10.69 -4.70 0.18
N THR A 89 -11.77 -4.31 -0.51
CA THR A 89 -12.98 -3.74 0.10
C THR A 89 -13.91 -4.78 0.73
N ASN A 90 -13.50 -6.04 0.82
CA ASN A 90 -14.38 -7.10 1.33
C ASN A 90 -14.61 -7.02 2.86
N HIS A 91 -13.80 -6.28 3.63
CA HIS A 91 -13.91 -6.20 5.10
C HIS A 91 -13.35 -4.88 5.64
N GLU A 92 -14.19 -3.90 5.98
CA GLU A 92 -13.88 -2.66 6.77
C GLU A 92 -12.55 -1.93 6.51
N ALA A 93 -11.91 -2.17 5.35
CA ALA A 93 -10.60 -1.65 5.05
C ALA A 93 -10.72 -0.21 4.57
N THR A 94 -10.00 0.70 5.22
CA THR A 94 -9.92 2.09 4.78
C THR A 94 -8.90 2.20 3.65
N LEU A 95 -9.31 2.75 2.51
CA LEU A 95 -8.45 3.06 1.38
C LEU A 95 -8.30 4.57 1.25
N ASN A 96 -7.10 5.09 1.48
CA ASN A 96 -6.78 6.51 1.32
C ASN A 96 -5.77 6.71 0.19
N LEU A 97 -6.24 7.32 -0.90
CA LEU A 97 -5.46 7.64 -2.09
C LEU A 97 -5.36 9.16 -2.34
N SER A 98 -5.80 9.97 -1.38
CA SER A 98 -5.85 11.44 -1.52
C SER A 98 -4.47 12.06 -1.73
N SER A 99 -4.41 13.28 -2.27
CA SER A 99 -3.14 14.00 -2.48
C SER A 99 -2.11 13.20 -3.29
N ASN A 100 -2.55 12.68 -4.44
CA ASN A 100 -1.73 12.06 -5.48
C ASN A 100 -2.13 12.67 -6.84
N ILE A 101 -1.57 12.18 -7.94
CA ILE A 101 -1.79 12.68 -9.31
C ILE A 101 -2.40 11.61 -10.23
N PHE A 102 -3.33 10.81 -9.69
CA PHE A 102 -4.04 9.78 -10.44
C PHE A 102 -4.89 10.36 -11.59
N THR A 103 -5.10 9.54 -12.61
CA THR A 103 -5.86 9.87 -13.83
C THR A 103 -6.81 8.74 -14.19
N GLY A 104 -7.91 9.06 -14.88
CA GLY A 104 -8.90 8.07 -15.34
C GLY A 104 -10.31 8.46 -14.93
#